data_AF-A0A174VDZ5-F1
#
_entry.id   AF-A0A174VDZ5-F1
#
_cell.length_a   1.000
_cell.length_b   1.000
_cell.length_c   1.000
_cell.angle_alpha   90.00
_cell.angle_beta   90.00
_cell.angle_gamma   90.00
#
_symmetry.space_group_name_H-M   'P 1'
#
loop_
_entity.id
_entity.type
_entity.pdbx_description
1 polymer ?
#
loop_
_entity_poly.entity_id
_entity_poly.type
_entity_poly.pdbx_seq_one_letter_code
_entity_poly.pdbx_strand_id
1 'polypeptide(L)'
;MKKHLIYTGMFLAAIGFSACNEDFKDWADPQSNPQEESAGQLTATFTAGKDASIVMDAATADSVEIAKLSSTTAEEGSKIAVNSLTLNENHTIPFSMTEDHVFKVALAQLDSVTQEAYKSRASVVRELKISINASAVTPSGEGIQLVGNEVSITLQPATTPPLDPDGYYIVGDFTGWDGNSAQQMKKDALNENLYILEAEIESTSNFKIFPASAINGNDIDWTKALGSSVDGDDSGDNFVSWTNAGAINTALDGKIKISFDAFNYRFTVKDNSAPTELYMTGSAYNWGTPAGDPNAWKALVPVNGTKGTFWGIFYFAANDQVKFAPQANWGNDFGFVDAISQESKDLAGLSDEGGNLKVGIAGWYLVYVSVIGDDKAIEFEKPNVYLMGDTSYNGWDAQLVEQDLFTVPGTADGEFVSPAFLKDGAVRICVNPKAVSAGDWWKTEFIIFDGQIAYRGNGGDQAAVQGKTGQKVYLNFGNGTGRIE
;
A
#
# COMPACT_ATOMS: atom_id res chain seq x y z
N MET A 1 69.99 -5.99 48.17
CA MET A 1 70.59 -5.44 46.93
C MET A 1 69.47 -4.93 46.04
N LYS A 2 69.61 -3.68 45.55
CA LYS A 2 68.74 -2.90 44.63
C LYS A 2 67.31 -2.62 45.15
N LYS A 3 67.07 -1.49 45.84
CA LYS A 3 66.80 -0.10 45.38
C LYS A 3 65.57 0.00 44.46
N HIS A 4 64.63 0.95 44.52
CA HIS A 4 64.12 1.97 45.46
C HIS A 4 62.98 2.70 44.71
N LEU A 5 62.19 3.51 45.43
CA LEU A 5 61.27 4.59 45.00
C LEU A 5 59.81 4.17 44.74
N ILE A 6 58.88 4.42 45.69
CA ILE A 6 58.28 5.71 46.14
C ILE A 6 57.27 6.22 45.11
N TYR A 7 55.97 6.15 45.44
CA TYR A 7 55.15 7.34 45.72
C TYR A 7 53.95 7.00 46.62
N THR A 8 54.13 7.46 47.85
CA THR A 8 53.21 7.78 48.93
C THR A 8 51.93 8.49 48.50
N GLY A 9 50.79 8.10 49.10
CA GLY A 9 49.87 9.06 49.73
C GLY A 9 48.49 9.23 49.10
N MET A 10 47.48 8.57 49.66
CA MET A 10 46.44 9.29 50.42
C MET A 10 45.73 8.34 51.38
N PHE A 11 45.90 8.62 52.67
CA PHE A 11 45.15 8.08 53.81
C PHE A 11 44.09 9.13 54.20
N LEU A 12 43.07 8.71 54.94
CA LEU A 12 41.90 9.45 55.48
C LEU A 12 40.67 9.52 54.54
N ALA A 13 39.45 9.13 54.93
CA ALA A 13 38.95 8.62 56.20
C ALA A 13 37.65 7.83 55.94
N ALA A 14 37.51 6.68 56.61
CA ALA A 14 36.22 6.10 56.91
C ALA A 14 35.56 6.91 58.04
N ILE A 15 34.28 7.25 57.87
CA ILE A 15 33.15 7.39 58.82
C ILE A 15 32.01 7.77 57.87
N GLY A 16 31.09 6.88 57.50
CA GLY A 16 30.12 6.28 58.41
C GLY A 16 28.76 6.83 57.97
N PHE A 17 28.06 6.09 57.12
CA PHE A 17 26.67 6.35 56.78
C PHE A 17 25.84 6.41 58.07
N SER A 18 25.38 7.61 58.43
CA SER A 18 24.34 7.78 59.45
C SER A 18 23.00 7.90 58.71
N ALA A 19 22.36 6.75 58.48
CA ALA A 19 20.92 6.71 58.32
C ALA A 19 20.34 6.65 59.74
N CYS A 20 19.98 7.80 60.31
CA CYS A 20 19.22 7.84 61.55
C CYS A 20 17.73 7.65 61.22
N ASN A 21 17.24 6.44 61.39
CA ASN A 21 16.05 6.27 62.19
C ASN A 21 16.26 5.02 63.05
N GLU A 22 16.43 5.24 64.35
CA GLU A 22 16.77 4.20 65.31
C GLU A 22 15.55 3.33 65.61
N ASP A 23 15.54 2.10 65.09
CA ASP A 23 14.74 1.02 65.65
C ASP A 23 15.58 -0.28 65.64
N PHE A 24 16.59 -0.31 66.53
CA PHE A 24 17.43 -1.48 66.73
C PHE A 24 16.70 -2.49 67.61
N LYS A 25 16.01 -3.45 66.98
CA LYS A 25 15.70 -4.75 67.59
C LYS A 25 16.63 -5.83 67.04
N ASP A 26 17.09 -6.66 67.98
CA ASP A 26 17.81 -7.93 67.91
C ASP A 26 18.44 -8.35 66.56
N TRP A 27 19.76 -8.54 66.55
CA TRP A 27 20.58 -8.92 65.39
C TRP A 27 20.21 -10.30 64.79
N ALA A 28 19.44 -11.12 65.52
CA ALA A 28 19.07 -12.46 65.12
C ALA A 28 17.79 -12.55 64.26
N ASP A 29 17.05 -11.45 64.07
CA ASP A 29 15.84 -11.44 63.24
C ASP A 29 16.17 -11.01 61.78
N PRO A 30 15.56 -11.65 60.77
CA PRO A 30 15.74 -11.25 59.38
C PRO A 30 15.26 -9.81 59.18
N GLN A 31 16.17 -8.93 58.79
CA GLN A 31 15.81 -7.55 58.43
C GLN A 31 15.03 -7.55 57.13
N SER A 32 13.70 -7.54 57.23
CA SER A 32 12.85 -7.10 56.14
C SER A 32 12.82 -5.57 56.17
N ASN A 33 13.46 -4.92 55.20
CA ASN A 33 12.93 -3.62 54.79
C ASN A 33 11.49 -3.90 54.37
N PRO A 34 10.46 -3.27 54.98
CA PRO A 34 9.14 -3.33 54.38
C PRO A 34 9.33 -2.86 52.93
N GLN A 35 9.04 -3.74 51.98
CA GLN A 35 8.95 -3.33 50.60
C GLN A 35 7.90 -2.23 50.61
N GLU A 36 8.30 -1.00 50.23
CA GLU A 36 7.34 0.09 50.07
C GLU A 36 6.16 -0.47 49.29
N GLU A 37 4.94 -0.29 49.83
CA GLU A 37 3.74 -0.62 49.07
C GLU A 37 3.91 0.03 47.70
N SER A 38 3.77 -0.78 46.64
CA SER A 38 3.67 -0.26 45.27
C SER A 38 2.77 0.96 45.32
N ALA A 39 3.34 2.16 45.11
CA ALA A 39 2.56 3.39 45.05
C ALA A 39 1.36 3.09 44.14
N GLY A 40 0.16 3.14 44.72
CA GLY A 40 -1.05 2.74 44.01
C GLY A 40 -1.11 3.47 42.67
N GLN A 41 -1.49 2.76 41.60
CA GLN A 41 -1.58 3.35 40.27
C GLN A 41 -2.40 4.65 40.33
N LEU A 42 -1.74 5.79 40.09
CA LEU A 42 -2.42 7.08 40.09
C LEU A 42 -3.23 7.23 38.80
N THR A 43 -4.38 7.85 38.91
CA THR A 43 -5.31 8.03 37.78
C THR A 43 -5.59 9.51 37.54
N ALA A 44 -5.88 9.84 36.27
CA ALA A 44 -6.31 11.15 35.84
C ALA A 44 -7.63 11.03 35.08
N THR A 45 -8.51 12.00 35.24
CA THR A 45 -9.73 12.11 34.44
C THR A 45 -9.64 13.33 33.55
N PHE A 46 -9.67 13.09 32.24
CA PHE A 46 -9.67 14.14 31.23
C PHE A 46 -11.07 14.30 30.65
N THR A 47 -11.42 15.53 30.32
CA THR A 47 -12.65 15.87 29.58
C THR A 47 -12.28 16.63 28.31
N ALA A 48 -13.15 16.57 27.29
CA ALA A 48 -13.02 17.44 26.14
C ALA A 48 -12.99 18.92 26.57
N GLY A 49 -12.18 19.72 25.90
CA GLY A 49 -12.14 21.17 26.09
C GLY A 49 -13.39 21.83 25.51
N LYS A 50 -13.48 23.16 25.64
CA LYS A 50 -14.65 23.91 25.15
C LYS A 50 -14.78 23.84 23.61
N ASP A 51 -13.66 23.68 22.91
CA ASP A 51 -13.60 23.64 21.45
C ASP A 51 -13.67 22.19 20.96
N ALA A 52 -14.70 21.46 21.40
CA ALA A 52 -14.88 20.03 21.09
C ALA A 52 -15.42 19.76 19.67
N SER A 53 -15.88 20.80 18.97
CA SER A 53 -16.40 20.71 17.61
C SER A 53 -15.93 21.90 16.80
N ILE A 54 -14.92 21.68 15.97
CA ILE A 54 -14.20 22.71 15.24
C ILE A 54 -14.59 22.63 13.75
N VAL A 55 -14.94 23.78 13.18
CA VAL A 55 -15.17 23.93 11.73
C VAL A 55 -14.23 25.01 11.23
N MET A 56 -13.25 24.63 10.41
CA MET A 56 -12.16 25.54 10.02
C MET A 56 -12.65 26.80 9.30
N ASP A 57 -13.68 26.69 8.45
CA ASP A 57 -14.24 27.85 7.74
C ASP A 57 -14.89 28.90 8.66
N ALA A 58 -15.33 28.49 9.86
CA ALA A 58 -15.96 29.36 10.85
C ALA A 58 -15.01 29.78 11.98
N ALA A 59 -13.80 29.21 12.03
CA ALA A 59 -12.88 29.42 13.12
C ALA A 59 -12.15 30.77 12.99
N THR A 60 -12.12 31.54 14.08
CA THR A 60 -11.48 32.86 14.13
C THR A 60 -10.28 32.92 15.08
N ALA A 61 -10.12 31.90 15.94
CA ALA A 61 -9.03 31.82 16.91
C ALA A 61 -7.79 31.14 16.30
N ASP A 62 -6.61 31.58 16.70
CA ASP A 62 -5.33 30.96 16.33
C ASP A 62 -5.02 29.69 17.14
N SER A 63 -5.72 29.50 18.27
CA SER A 63 -5.54 28.41 19.21
C SER A 63 -6.88 27.95 19.78
N VAL A 64 -6.95 26.66 20.13
CA VAL A 64 -8.18 25.99 20.61
C VAL A 64 -7.90 25.15 21.85
N GLU A 65 -8.89 25.07 22.73
CA GLU A 65 -8.89 24.30 23.97
C GLU A 65 -9.52 22.92 23.73
N ILE A 66 -8.67 21.90 23.60
CA ILE A 66 -9.08 20.57 23.12
C ILE A 66 -9.35 19.56 24.24
N ALA A 67 -8.73 19.76 25.41
CA ALA A 67 -8.90 18.89 26.57
C ALA A 67 -8.71 19.68 27.87
N LYS A 68 -9.16 19.09 28.98
CA LYS A 68 -8.92 19.58 30.33
C LYS A 68 -8.70 18.43 31.30
N LEU A 69 -7.70 18.54 32.18
CA LEU A 69 -7.59 17.66 33.35
C LEU A 69 -8.67 18.08 34.36
N SER A 70 -9.65 17.21 34.56
CA SER A 70 -10.79 17.47 35.47
C SER A 70 -10.50 17.04 36.90
N SER A 71 -9.83 15.90 37.09
CA SER A 71 -9.46 15.39 38.41
C SER A 71 -8.27 14.44 38.33
N THR A 72 -7.57 14.25 39.44
CA THR A 72 -6.48 13.27 39.60
C THR A 72 -6.51 12.67 41.00
N THR A 73 -6.01 11.44 41.15
CA THR A 73 -5.79 10.83 42.47
C THR A 73 -4.43 11.15 43.06
N ALA A 74 -3.62 11.97 42.39
CA ALA A 74 -2.36 12.47 42.91
C ALA A 74 -2.58 13.33 44.16
N GLU A 75 -1.61 13.29 45.09
CA GLU A 75 -1.66 14.02 46.35
C GLU A 75 -1.72 15.54 46.12
N GLU A 76 -2.42 16.25 47.00
CA GLU A 76 -2.56 17.70 46.94
C GLU A 76 -1.19 18.40 47.01
N GLY A 77 -0.97 19.37 46.11
CA GLY A 77 0.34 20.02 45.93
C GLY A 77 1.27 19.34 44.93
N SER A 78 0.90 18.17 44.37
CA SER A 78 1.62 17.56 43.25
C SER A 78 1.55 18.44 42.00
N LYS A 79 2.65 18.52 41.25
CA LYS A 79 2.69 19.19 39.95
C LYS A 79 2.40 18.20 38.84
N ILE A 80 1.51 18.54 37.92
CA ILE A 80 1.25 17.69 36.76
C ILE A 80 2.24 18.03 35.64
N ALA A 81 3.02 17.03 35.24
CA ALA A 81 3.89 17.09 34.08
C ALA A 81 3.25 16.30 32.94
N VAL A 82 3.12 16.88 31.76
CA VAL A 82 2.53 16.22 30.60
C VAL A 82 3.66 15.93 29.62
N ASN A 83 3.88 14.65 29.35
CA ASN A 83 4.99 14.15 28.54
C ASN A 83 4.66 14.26 27.05
N SER A 84 3.43 13.92 26.66
CA SER A 84 2.96 14.01 25.29
C SER A 84 1.43 14.08 25.20
N LEU A 85 0.96 14.64 24.09
CA LEU A 85 -0.44 14.59 23.67
C LEU A 85 -0.47 14.03 22.24
N THR A 86 -1.19 12.94 22.03
CA THR A 86 -1.29 12.29 20.71
C THR A 86 -2.74 12.25 20.23
N LEU A 87 -2.89 12.34 18.91
CA LEU A 87 -4.17 12.27 18.20
C LEU A 87 -4.22 10.99 17.38
N ASN A 88 -5.34 10.26 17.48
CA ASN A 88 -5.58 9.00 16.77
C ASN A 88 -4.35 8.08 16.86
N GLU A 89 -3.94 7.81 18.10
CA GLU A 89 -2.82 6.98 18.53
C GLU A 89 -1.44 7.63 18.31
N ASN A 90 -1.06 7.91 17.06
CA ASN A 90 0.36 8.08 16.70
C ASN A 90 0.76 9.50 16.29
N HIS A 91 -0.16 10.47 16.31
CA HIS A 91 0.15 11.83 15.87
C HIS A 91 0.37 12.78 17.05
N THR A 92 1.62 13.01 17.41
CA THR A 92 1.99 13.97 18.47
C THR A 92 1.72 15.39 18.03
N ILE A 93 1.11 16.19 18.90
CA ILE A 93 0.85 17.61 18.65
C ILE A 93 1.48 18.48 19.75
N PRO A 94 2.17 19.58 19.40
CA PRO A 94 2.61 20.57 20.37
C PRO A 94 1.41 21.20 21.09
N PHE A 95 1.51 21.33 22.40
CA PHE A 95 0.47 21.93 23.24
C PHE A 95 1.08 22.89 24.26
N SER A 96 0.24 23.78 24.77
CA SER A 96 0.48 24.52 26.00
C SER A 96 -0.60 24.16 27.02
N MET A 97 -0.26 24.22 28.30
CA MET A 97 -1.19 23.95 29.38
C MET A 97 -1.37 25.22 30.22
N THR A 98 -2.62 25.61 30.47
CA THR A 98 -2.93 26.75 31.36
C THR A 98 -2.76 26.37 32.83
N GLU A 99 -2.78 27.35 33.74
CA GLU A 99 -2.79 27.10 35.19
C GLU A 99 -4.01 26.26 35.62
N ASP A 100 -5.15 26.43 34.95
CA ASP A 100 -6.37 25.61 35.16
C ASP A 100 -6.33 24.23 34.48
N HIS A 101 -5.15 23.76 34.08
CA HIS A 101 -4.91 22.47 33.41
C HIS A 101 -5.74 22.25 32.13
N VAL A 102 -5.95 23.31 31.34
CA VAL A 102 -6.57 23.25 30.02
C VAL A 102 -5.49 23.13 28.95
N PHE A 103 -5.67 22.20 28.03
CA PHE A 103 -4.75 21.92 26.93
C PHE A 103 -5.10 22.75 25.71
N LYS A 104 -4.19 23.63 25.30
CA LYS A 104 -4.31 24.49 24.13
C LYS A 104 -3.35 24.06 23.03
N VAL A 105 -3.84 24.02 21.80
CA VAL A 105 -3.04 23.74 20.60
C VAL A 105 -3.25 24.84 19.57
N ALA A 106 -2.25 25.08 18.71
CA ALA A 106 -2.42 25.98 17.57
C ALA A 106 -3.39 25.34 16.57
N LEU A 107 -4.41 26.10 16.16
CA LEU A 107 -5.49 25.58 15.31
C LEU A 107 -4.96 25.11 13.95
N ALA A 108 -4.03 25.85 13.35
CA ALA A 108 -3.42 25.48 12.08
C ALA A 108 -2.63 24.15 12.16
N GLN A 109 -1.99 23.88 13.30
CA GLN A 109 -1.29 22.61 13.53
C GLN A 109 -2.27 21.47 13.76
N LEU A 110 -3.35 21.70 14.51
CA LEU A 110 -4.42 20.72 14.71
C LEU A 110 -5.07 20.32 13.38
N ASP A 111 -5.36 21.29 12.50
CA ASP A 111 -5.89 21.04 11.16
C ASP A 111 -4.89 20.25 10.31
N SER A 112 -3.61 20.66 10.28
CA SER A 112 -2.55 19.95 9.55
C SER A 112 -2.41 18.49 10.00
N VAL A 113 -2.37 18.25 11.31
CA VAL A 113 -2.28 16.90 11.88
C VAL A 113 -3.55 16.09 11.59
N THR A 114 -4.73 16.73 11.60
CA THR A 114 -5.99 16.06 11.23
C THR A 114 -5.94 15.59 9.78
N GLN A 115 -5.52 16.46 8.86
CA GLN A 115 -5.41 16.12 7.45
C GLN A 115 -4.40 14.98 7.25
N GLU A 116 -3.24 15.04 7.91
CA GLU A 116 -2.23 13.97 7.88
C GLU A 116 -2.73 12.63 8.43
N ALA A 117 -3.44 12.64 9.56
CA ALA A 117 -3.95 11.42 10.19
C ALA A 117 -4.98 10.71 9.31
N TYR A 118 -5.74 11.46 8.52
CA TYR A 118 -6.73 10.93 7.60
C TYR A 118 -6.25 10.84 6.15
N LYS A 119 -5.01 11.29 5.86
CA LYS A 119 -4.46 11.44 4.51
C LYS A 119 -5.47 12.12 3.56
N SER A 120 -6.12 13.19 4.03
CA SER A 120 -7.22 13.83 3.31
C SER A 120 -7.44 15.28 3.75
N ARG A 121 -7.61 16.19 2.78
CA ARG A 121 -8.08 17.56 3.02
C ARG A 121 -9.57 17.75 2.82
N ALA A 122 -10.32 16.67 2.57
CA ALA A 122 -11.75 16.77 2.34
C ALA A 122 -12.45 17.45 3.53
N SER A 123 -13.35 18.40 3.26
CA SER A 123 -14.14 19.09 4.27
C SER A 123 -15.25 18.18 4.83
N VAL A 124 -14.81 17.19 5.61
CA VAL A 124 -15.64 16.19 6.28
C VAL A 124 -15.27 16.22 7.76
N VAL A 125 -16.28 16.14 8.64
CA VAL A 125 -16.07 16.08 10.08
C VAL A 125 -15.23 14.85 10.43
N ARG A 126 -14.06 15.07 11.05
CA ARG A 126 -13.12 14.03 11.48
C ARG A 126 -13.15 13.89 12.99
N GLU A 127 -13.22 12.66 13.49
CA GLU A 127 -13.04 12.38 14.91
C GLU A 127 -11.55 12.39 15.27
N LEU A 128 -11.21 13.04 16.38
CA LEU A 128 -9.87 13.07 16.94
C LEU A 128 -9.93 12.52 18.36
N LYS A 129 -9.41 11.31 18.54
CA LYS A 129 -9.18 10.70 19.84
C LYS A 129 -7.87 11.23 20.41
N ILE A 130 -7.96 11.91 21.54
CA ILE A 130 -6.86 12.53 22.24
C ILE A 130 -6.43 11.61 23.38
N SER A 131 -5.16 11.22 23.36
CA SER A 131 -4.49 10.52 24.45
C SER A 131 -3.46 11.44 25.08
N ILE A 132 -3.50 11.57 26.42
CA ILE A 132 -2.63 12.47 27.19
C ILE A 132 -1.77 11.63 28.11
N ASN A 133 -0.47 11.60 27.83
CA ASN A 133 0.50 10.96 28.71
C ASN A 133 0.97 11.98 29.75
N ALA A 134 0.58 11.80 31.00
CA ALA A 134 0.91 12.70 32.10
C ALA A 134 1.43 11.94 33.32
N SER A 135 2.25 12.62 34.11
CA SER A 135 2.80 12.15 35.38
C SER A 135 2.56 13.20 36.46
N ALA A 136 2.36 12.77 37.70
CA ALA A 136 2.34 13.63 38.87
C ALA A 136 3.73 13.66 39.51
N VAL A 137 4.26 14.85 39.74
CA VAL A 137 5.48 15.09 40.51
C VAL A 137 5.07 15.45 41.93
N THR A 138 5.32 14.55 42.87
CA THR A 138 4.97 14.71 44.29
C THR A 138 5.78 15.84 44.93
N PRO A 139 5.38 16.36 46.11
CA PRO A 139 6.18 17.34 46.86
C PRO A 139 7.60 16.85 47.22
N SER A 140 7.80 15.53 47.31
CA SER A 140 9.13 14.92 47.50
C SER A 140 9.98 14.86 46.22
N GLY A 141 9.40 15.22 45.07
CA GLY A 141 10.08 15.29 43.77
C GLY A 141 10.02 14.01 42.95
N GLU A 142 9.25 13.00 43.37
CA GLU A 142 9.07 11.74 42.64
C GLU A 142 8.04 11.89 41.52
N GLY A 143 8.35 11.40 40.31
CA GLY A 143 7.44 11.42 39.17
C GLY A 143 6.71 10.09 39.01
N ILE A 144 5.39 10.08 39.23
CA ILE A 144 4.54 8.90 39.14
C ILE A 144 3.62 9.02 37.91
N GLN A 145 3.60 8.02 37.04
CA GLN A 145 2.75 8.02 35.85
C GLN A 145 1.26 8.03 36.23
N LEU A 146 0.47 8.86 35.54
CA LEU A 146 -0.98 8.85 35.62
C LEU A 146 -1.56 7.98 34.51
N VAL A 147 -2.54 7.16 34.86
CA VAL A 147 -3.39 6.46 33.90
C VAL A 147 -4.66 7.26 33.66
N GLY A 148 -4.77 7.80 32.45
CA GLY A 148 -5.87 8.65 32.01
C GLY A 148 -6.84 7.94 31.06
N ASN A 149 -8.07 8.46 30.98
CA ASN A 149 -8.99 8.14 29.90
C ASN A 149 -8.67 8.94 28.62
N GLU A 150 -9.11 8.42 27.48
CA GLU A 150 -9.13 9.17 26.22
C GLU A 150 -10.30 10.16 26.17
N VAL A 151 -10.15 11.21 25.35
CA VAL A 151 -11.22 12.18 25.05
C VAL A 151 -11.38 12.34 23.54
N SER A 152 -12.60 12.51 23.05
CA SER A 152 -12.85 12.75 21.62
C SER A 152 -13.28 14.19 21.37
N ILE A 153 -12.74 14.79 20.31
CA ILE A 153 -13.26 16.01 19.69
C ILE A 153 -13.48 15.78 18.19
N THR A 154 -14.05 16.77 17.50
CA THR A 154 -14.16 16.75 16.04
C THR A 154 -13.57 17.99 15.40
N LEU A 155 -12.99 17.82 14.22
CA LEU A 155 -12.52 18.91 13.36
C LEU A 155 -12.97 18.65 11.92
N GLN A 156 -13.59 19.65 11.30
CA GLN A 156 -13.87 19.67 9.86
C GLN A 156 -12.87 20.59 9.16
N PRO A 157 -12.00 20.06 8.27
CA PRO A 157 -11.09 20.87 7.46
C PRO A 157 -11.82 21.91 6.62
N ALA A 158 -11.11 22.96 6.20
CA ALA A 158 -11.68 24.04 5.39
C ALA A 158 -12.27 23.54 4.07
N THR A 159 -13.22 24.28 3.52
CA THR A 159 -13.82 23.96 2.22
C THR A 159 -12.74 23.89 1.13
N THR A 160 -12.69 22.76 0.42
CA THR A 160 -11.81 22.57 -0.73
C THR A 160 -12.38 23.28 -1.97
N PRO A 161 -11.56 23.64 -2.96
CA PRO A 161 -12.07 24.15 -4.23
C PRO A 161 -13.12 23.20 -4.86
N PRO A 162 -14.10 23.73 -5.60
CA PRO A 162 -15.06 22.88 -6.31
C PRO A 162 -14.36 22.11 -7.44
N LEU A 163 -14.92 20.95 -7.79
CA LEU A 163 -14.50 20.22 -8.98
C LEU A 163 -14.74 21.08 -10.23
N ASP A 164 -13.74 21.13 -11.12
CA ASP A 164 -13.92 21.79 -12.41
C ASP A 164 -14.69 20.84 -13.36
N PRO A 165 -15.83 21.27 -13.94
CA PRO A 165 -16.65 20.42 -14.80
C PRO A 165 -15.92 19.94 -16.06
N ASP A 166 -14.92 20.70 -16.53
CA ASP A 166 -14.13 20.39 -17.73
C ASP A 166 -12.79 19.71 -17.37
N GLY A 167 -12.58 19.42 -16.08
CA GLY A 167 -11.47 18.63 -15.56
C GLY A 167 -10.20 19.43 -15.28
N TYR A 168 -9.06 18.74 -15.29
CA TYR A 168 -7.77 19.27 -14.87
C TYR A 168 -6.68 19.03 -15.92
N TYR A 169 -5.70 19.91 -15.93
CA TYR A 169 -4.56 19.90 -16.85
C TYR A 169 -3.25 19.94 -16.08
N ILE A 170 -2.22 19.31 -16.62
CA ILE A 170 -0.83 19.44 -16.17
C ILE A 170 -0.11 20.43 -17.06
N VAL A 171 0.63 21.35 -16.43
CA VAL A 171 1.54 22.29 -17.07
C VAL A 171 2.85 22.23 -16.29
N GLY A 172 3.97 22.00 -16.97
CA GLY A 172 5.28 21.89 -16.35
C GLY A 172 6.43 22.01 -17.34
N ASP A 173 7.66 21.78 -16.90
CA ASP A 173 8.83 21.87 -17.78
C ASP A 173 8.73 20.88 -18.95
N PHE A 174 8.20 19.68 -18.71
CA PHE A 174 8.05 18.64 -19.73
C PHE A 174 6.93 18.90 -20.75
N THR A 175 5.98 19.77 -20.44
CA THR A 175 4.95 20.21 -21.41
C THR A 175 5.34 21.52 -22.08
N GLY A 176 5.96 22.45 -21.34
CA GLY A 176 6.01 23.86 -21.65
C GLY A 176 5.01 24.62 -20.76
N TRP A 177 5.46 25.74 -20.16
CA TRP A 177 4.68 26.57 -19.23
C TRP A 177 3.72 27.52 -19.95
N ASP A 178 2.86 26.97 -20.80
CA ASP A 178 1.84 27.71 -21.56
C ASP A 178 0.56 26.88 -21.77
N GLY A 179 -0.56 27.56 -22.04
CA GLY A 179 -1.86 26.92 -22.12
C GLY A 179 -2.03 26.00 -23.33
N ASN A 180 -1.34 26.26 -24.45
CA ASN A 180 -1.43 25.42 -25.64
C ASN A 180 -0.73 24.07 -25.46
N SER A 181 0.26 24.02 -24.58
CA SER A 181 1.04 22.81 -24.29
C SER A 181 0.49 22.01 -23.11
N ALA A 182 -0.51 22.54 -22.41
CA ALA A 182 -1.13 21.89 -21.26
C ALA A 182 -1.71 20.51 -21.62
N GLN A 183 -1.42 19.50 -20.81
CA GLN A 183 -1.90 18.13 -21.04
C GLN A 183 -3.09 17.82 -20.14
N GLN A 184 -4.22 17.45 -20.75
CA GLN A 184 -5.43 17.10 -20.00
C GLN A 184 -5.24 15.79 -19.23
N MET A 185 -5.60 15.79 -17.95
CA MET A 185 -5.67 14.58 -17.15
C MET A 185 -6.94 13.79 -17.49
N LYS A 186 -6.82 12.47 -17.60
CA LYS A 186 -7.95 11.57 -17.80
C LYS A 186 -8.63 11.29 -16.47
N LYS A 187 -9.93 11.49 -16.41
CA LYS A 187 -10.76 11.06 -15.27
C LYS A 187 -10.82 9.53 -15.23
N ASP A 188 -10.60 8.95 -14.06
CA ASP A 188 -10.67 7.50 -13.85
C ASP A 188 -12.12 7.01 -13.99
N ALA A 189 -12.31 5.83 -14.60
CA ALA A 189 -13.63 5.28 -14.89
C ALA A 189 -14.33 4.68 -13.65
N LEU A 190 -13.56 4.31 -12.62
CA LEU A 190 -14.05 3.69 -11.38
C LEU A 190 -14.12 4.70 -10.23
N ASN A 191 -13.28 5.73 -10.25
CA ASN A 191 -13.26 6.80 -9.25
C ASN A 191 -13.40 8.18 -9.90
N GLU A 192 -14.58 8.78 -9.77
CA GLU A 192 -14.87 10.08 -10.38
C GLU A 192 -14.07 11.27 -9.82
N ASN A 193 -13.38 11.08 -8.70
CA ASN A 193 -12.54 12.11 -8.08
C ASN A 193 -11.07 11.98 -8.48
N LEU A 194 -10.69 10.91 -9.19
CA LEU A 194 -9.31 10.64 -9.55
C LEU A 194 -9.03 11.04 -11.00
N TYR A 195 -7.99 11.84 -11.19
CA TYR A 195 -7.50 12.30 -12.48
C TYR A 195 -6.07 11.82 -12.69
N ILE A 196 -5.78 11.31 -13.89
CA ILE A 196 -4.52 10.61 -14.19
C ILE A 196 -3.90 11.19 -15.47
N LEU A 197 -2.59 11.46 -15.42
CA LEU A 197 -1.77 11.66 -16.60
C LEU A 197 -0.64 10.63 -16.61
N GLU A 198 -0.53 9.88 -17.72
CA GLU A 198 0.64 9.06 -17.99
C GLU A 198 1.52 9.81 -18.99
N ALA A 199 2.81 9.97 -18.67
CA ALA A 199 3.78 10.67 -19.49
C ALA A 199 5.11 9.90 -19.54
N GLU A 200 5.92 10.18 -20.56
CA GLU A 200 7.32 9.73 -20.64
C GLU A 200 8.19 10.98 -20.78
N ILE A 201 9.11 11.18 -19.84
CA ILE A 201 9.91 12.41 -19.73
C ILE A 201 11.41 12.09 -19.68
N GLU A 202 12.25 12.97 -20.22
CA GLU A 202 13.70 12.72 -20.35
C GLU A 202 14.50 13.04 -19.08
N SER A 203 13.95 13.86 -18.20
CA SER A 203 14.52 14.26 -16.91
C SER A 203 13.41 14.58 -15.93
N THR A 204 13.75 14.70 -14.63
CA THR A 204 12.79 15.21 -13.65
C THR A 204 12.28 16.60 -14.06
N SER A 205 11.03 16.89 -13.71
CA SER A 205 10.34 18.10 -14.16
C SER A 205 9.49 18.68 -13.05
N ASN A 206 9.49 20.01 -12.93
CA ASN A 206 8.52 20.72 -12.13
C ASN A 206 7.21 20.88 -12.93
N PHE A 207 6.08 20.70 -12.27
CA PHE A 207 4.76 20.90 -12.85
C PHE A 207 3.74 21.41 -11.84
N LYS A 208 2.65 21.96 -12.34
CA LYS A 208 1.45 22.32 -11.58
C LYS A 208 0.22 21.75 -12.25
N ILE A 209 -0.82 21.58 -11.45
CA ILE A 209 -2.14 21.17 -11.89
C ILE A 209 -2.99 22.44 -12.04
N PHE A 210 -3.75 22.53 -13.12
CA PHE A 210 -4.65 23.65 -13.37
C PHE A 210 -6.07 23.13 -13.61
N PRO A 211 -7.10 23.70 -12.96
CA PRO A 211 -8.47 23.48 -13.39
C PRO A 211 -8.65 24.02 -14.81
N ALA A 212 -9.47 23.38 -15.63
CA ALA A 212 -9.70 23.80 -17.02
C ALA A 212 -10.10 25.28 -17.13
N SER A 213 -10.90 25.79 -16.18
CA SER A 213 -11.30 27.20 -16.07
C SER A 213 -10.14 28.19 -15.78
N ALA A 214 -8.92 27.71 -15.55
CA ALA A 214 -7.72 28.54 -15.43
C ALA A 214 -6.98 28.73 -16.77
N ILE A 215 -7.33 27.97 -17.82
CA ILE A 215 -6.63 28.00 -19.11
C ILE A 215 -7.54 28.59 -20.18
N ASN A 216 -7.10 29.67 -20.83
CA ASN A 216 -7.84 30.36 -21.89
C ASN A 216 -6.96 30.49 -23.14
N GLY A 217 -7.02 29.50 -24.02
CA GLY A 217 -6.08 29.40 -25.15
C GLY A 217 -4.66 29.21 -24.62
N ASN A 218 -3.75 30.10 -24.96
CA ASN A 218 -2.36 30.02 -24.50
C ASN A 218 -2.13 30.64 -23.11
N ASP A 219 -3.09 31.39 -22.58
CA ASP A 219 -2.97 32.09 -21.30
C ASP A 219 -3.37 31.19 -20.12
N ILE A 220 -2.65 31.34 -19.01
CA ILE A 220 -2.86 30.58 -17.77
C ILE A 220 -3.05 31.57 -16.61
N ASP A 221 -4.16 31.42 -15.89
CA ASP A 221 -4.37 32.10 -14.62
C ASP A 221 -3.57 31.40 -13.50
N TRP A 222 -2.34 31.87 -13.29
CA TRP A 222 -1.41 31.34 -12.28
C TRP A 222 -1.93 31.44 -10.84
N THR A 223 -2.92 32.29 -10.57
CA THR A 223 -3.51 32.41 -9.23
C THR A 223 -4.40 31.23 -8.87
N LYS A 224 -4.85 30.45 -9.88
CA LYS A 224 -5.66 29.25 -9.72
C LYS A 224 -4.86 27.94 -9.75
N ALA A 225 -3.52 28.03 -9.66
CA ALA A 225 -2.67 26.87 -9.66
C ALA A 225 -2.94 25.96 -8.45
N LEU A 226 -2.96 24.66 -8.72
CA LEU A 226 -2.90 23.60 -7.74
C LEU A 226 -1.49 22.97 -7.78
N GLY A 227 -0.90 22.72 -6.64
CA GLY A 227 0.48 22.22 -6.56
C GLY A 227 0.85 21.81 -5.14
N SER A 228 2.11 21.83 -4.77
CA SER A 228 2.57 21.48 -3.42
C SER A 228 2.66 22.71 -2.51
N SER A 229 2.80 22.49 -1.20
CA SER A 229 3.04 23.58 -0.25
C SER A 229 4.49 24.09 -0.29
N VAL A 230 5.42 23.27 -0.79
CA VAL A 230 6.84 23.58 -1.00
C VAL A 230 7.09 23.59 -2.50
N ASP A 231 7.68 24.66 -3.03
CA ASP A 231 8.06 24.72 -4.44
C ASP A 231 9.19 23.74 -4.74
N GLY A 232 9.01 22.89 -5.74
CA GLY A 232 9.92 21.80 -6.07
C GLY A 232 9.80 20.58 -5.15
N ASP A 233 8.63 20.34 -4.52
CA ASP A 233 8.38 19.16 -3.69
C ASP A 233 8.63 17.86 -4.47
N ASP A 234 9.62 17.08 -4.05
CA ASP A 234 10.09 15.85 -4.67
C ASP A 234 9.69 14.58 -3.89
N SER A 235 8.73 14.69 -2.97
CA SER A 235 8.27 13.55 -2.16
C SER A 235 7.56 12.45 -2.95
N GLY A 236 7.03 12.79 -4.13
CA GLY A 236 6.26 11.87 -4.99
C GLY A 236 4.89 11.46 -4.45
N ASP A 237 4.53 11.78 -3.20
CA ASP A 237 3.21 11.56 -2.62
C ASP A 237 2.93 12.58 -1.50
N ASN A 238 2.09 13.58 -1.77
CA ASN A 238 1.79 14.64 -0.79
C ASN A 238 0.43 15.30 -1.02
N PHE A 239 0.11 16.28 -0.18
CA PHE A 239 -1.07 17.13 -0.31
C PHE A 239 -0.95 18.17 -1.41
N VAL A 240 -2.08 18.44 -2.04
CA VAL A 240 -2.28 19.55 -2.96
C VAL A 240 -2.65 20.82 -2.18
N SER A 241 -1.88 21.89 -2.40
CA SER A 241 -2.19 23.26 -2.01
C SER A 241 -2.89 23.99 -3.16
N TRP A 242 -3.84 24.85 -2.80
CA TRP A 242 -4.53 25.79 -3.69
C TRP A 242 -4.32 27.25 -3.28
N THR A 243 -3.39 27.50 -2.34
CA THR A 243 -3.04 28.86 -1.89
C THR A 243 -1.55 29.05 -2.05
N ASN A 244 -1.13 29.99 -2.91
CA ASN A 244 0.27 30.22 -3.28
C ASN A 244 1.02 28.91 -3.59
N ALA A 245 0.38 28.03 -4.36
CA ALA A 245 0.89 26.68 -4.59
C ALA A 245 2.25 26.71 -5.32
N GLY A 246 3.21 25.98 -4.75
CA GLY A 246 4.49 25.67 -5.39
C GLY A 246 4.32 24.63 -6.50
N ALA A 247 5.31 24.52 -7.38
CA ALA A 247 5.37 23.42 -8.33
C ALA A 247 5.73 22.11 -7.62
N ILE A 248 5.16 21.02 -8.11
CA ILE A 248 5.51 19.66 -7.71
C ILE A 248 6.66 19.22 -8.62
N ASN A 249 7.70 18.60 -8.07
CA ASN A 249 8.73 17.93 -8.84
C ASN A 249 8.36 16.46 -9.06
N THR A 250 8.61 15.93 -10.26
CA THR A 250 8.30 14.52 -10.54
C THR A 250 9.14 13.54 -9.73
N ALA A 251 10.33 13.95 -9.23
CA ALA A 251 11.35 13.13 -8.56
C ALA A 251 11.90 11.95 -9.38
N LEU A 252 11.19 11.56 -10.42
CA LEU A 252 11.43 10.49 -11.35
C LEU A 252 11.47 11.05 -12.78
N ASP A 253 12.18 10.34 -13.65
CA ASP A 253 12.13 10.51 -15.10
C ASP A 253 11.66 9.20 -15.77
N GLY A 254 11.69 9.14 -17.11
CA GLY A 254 11.17 8.01 -17.86
C GLY A 254 9.64 7.98 -17.83
N LYS A 255 9.06 6.78 -17.74
CA LYS A 255 7.60 6.60 -17.76
C LYS A 255 7.03 6.85 -16.38
N ILE A 256 6.22 7.89 -16.24
CA ILE A 256 5.59 8.26 -14.98
C ILE A 256 4.07 8.23 -15.06
N LYS A 257 3.43 8.13 -13.90
CA LYS A 257 1.99 8.31 -13.71
C LYS A 257 1.76 9.36 -12.64
N ILE A 258 1.21 10.50 -13.05
CA ILE A 258 0.76 11.57 -12.15
C ILE A 258 -0.71 11.29 -11.85
N SER A 259 -1.06 11.17 -10.58
CA SER A 259 -2.44 11.03 -10.13
C SER A 259 -2.82 12.20 -9.23
N PHE A 260 -4.02 12.72 -9.40
CA PHE A 260 -4.60 13.77 -8.59
C PHE A 260 -5.97 13.33 -8.09
N ASP A 261 -6.10 13.18 -6.77
CA ASP A 261 -7.36 12.97 -6.09
C ASP A 261 -7.96 14.32 -5.71
N ALA A 262 -8.99 14.74 -6.45
CA ALA A 262 -9.65 16.04 -6.30
C ALA A 262 -10.68 16.08 -5.16
N PHE A 263 -10.89 14.98 -4.42
CA PHE A 263 -11.70 14.96 -3.21
C PHE A 263 -10.82 15.07 -1.96
N ASN A 264 -9.79 14.22 -1.87
CA ASN A 264 -8.85 14.24 -0.75
C ASN A 264 -7.75 15.28 -0.92
N TYR A 265 -7.61 15.88 -2.10
CA TYR A 265 -6.56 16.83 -2.48
C TYR A 265 -5.16 16.28 -2.22
N ARG A 266 -4.88 15.11 -2.80
CA ARG A 266 -3.55 14.49 -2.80
C ARG A 266 -3.08 14.27 -4.21
N PHE A 267 -1.77 14.30 -4.39
CA PHE A 267 -1.14 13.91 -5.64
C PHE A 267 -0.16 12.76 -5.38
N THR A 268 0.06 11.95 -6.41
CA THR A 268 1.18 11.01 -6.45
C THR A 268 1.88 11.11 -7.80
N VAL A 269 3.20 10.97 -7.80
CA VAL A 269 4.01 10.72 -9.00
C VAL A 269 4.67 9.37 -8.81
N LYS A 270 4.27 8.38 -9.59
CA LYS A 270 4.80 7.02 -9.52
C LYS A 270 5.55 6.66 -10.79
N ASP A 271 6.53 5.77 -10.65
CA ASP A 271 7.06 5.02 -11.80
C ASP A 271 5.91 4.25 -12.45
N ASN A 272 5.87 4.32 -13.77
CA ASN A 272 4.86 3.72 -14.63
C ASN A 272 5.53 2.89 -15.75
N SER A 273 6.81 2.58 -15.58
CA SER A 273 7.51 1.54 -16.32
C SER A 273 6.89 0.17 -16.03
N ALA A 274 7.05 -0.78 -16.93
CA ALA A 274 6.56 -2.13 -16.73
C ALA A 274 7.42 -3.09 -17.55
N PRO A 275 7.70 -4.30 -17.04
CA PRO A 275 8.36 -5.31 -17.84
C PRO A 275 7.48 -5.73 -19.01
N THR A 276 8.11 -6.09 -20.13
CA THR A 276 7.43 -6.60 -21.33
C THR A 276 7.43 -8.13 -21.38
N GLU A 277 8.28 -8.76 -20.57
CA GLU A 277 8.37 -10.20 -20.36
C GLU A 277 8.46 -10.48 -18.86
N LEU A 278 7.97 -11.64 -18.44
CA LEU A 278 8.09 -12.08 -17.05
C LEU A 278 8.30 -13.59 -17.02
N TYR A 279 9.17 -14.05 -16.14
CA TYR A 279 9.56 -15.44 -16.00
C TYR A 279 9.41 -15.88 -14.55
N MET A 280 8.97 -17.11 -14.35
CA MET A 280 8.92 -17.77 -13.04
C MET A 280 10.06 -18.79 -12.94
N THR A 281 10.72 -18.83 -11.79
CA THR A 281 11.59 -19.93 -11.39
C THR A 281 11.29 -20.33 -9.94
N GLY A 282 11.96 -21.36 -9.43
CA GLY A 282 11.73 -21.83 -8.07
C GLY A 282 12.48 -23.09 -7.71
N SER A 283 12.14 -23.64 -6.54
CA SER A 283 12.67 -24.88 -6.00
C SER A 283 12.58 -26.04 -6.99
N ALA A 284 11.43 -26.21 -7.64
CA ALA A 284 11.19 -27.25 -8.65
C ALA A 284 11.95 -27.01 -9.97
N TYR A 285 12.49 -25.82 -10.18
CA TYR A 285 13.16 -25.38 -11.42
C TYR A 285 14.63 -25.05 -11.19
N ASN A 286 15.26 -25.72 -10.21
CA ASN A 286 16.68 -25.58 -9.89
C ASN A 286 17.12 -24.12 -9.64
N TRP A 287 16.21 -23.30 -9.08
CA TRP A 287 16.43 -21.88 -8.79
C TRP A 287 17.06 -21.12 -9.97
N GLY A 288 16.55 -21.37 -11.18
CA GLY A 288 16.90 -20.60 -12.36
C GLY A 288 18.27 -20.95 -12.96
N THR A 289 18.85 -22.10 -12.61
CA THR A 289 20.18 -22.50 -13.09
C THR A 289 20.08 -23.57 -14.21
N PRO A 290 20.68 -23.34 -15.39
CA PRO A 290 21.40 -22.12 -15.80
C PRO A 290 20.46 -21.01 -16.28
N ALA A 291 20.97 -19.77 -16.28
CA ALA A 291 20.28 -18.63 -16.87
C ALA A 291 19.93 -18.88 -18.34
N GLY A 292 18.76 -18.42 -18.77
CA GLY A 292 18.25 -18.58 -20.14
C GLY A 292 17.68 -19.95 -20.46
N ASP A 293 17.75 -20.93 -19.56
CA ASP A 293 17.20 -22.27 -19.80
C ASP A 293 15.67 -22.28 -19.62
N PRO A 294 14.86 -22.62 -20.63
CA PRO A 294 13.40 -22.70 -20.53
C PRO A 294 12.91 -23.79 -19.57
N ASN A 295 13.79 -24.71 -19.14
CA ASN A 295 13.48 -25.67 -18.08
C ASN A 295 13.60 -25.04 -16.68
N ALA A 296 14.52 -24.10 -16.51
CA ALA A 296 14.76 -23.41 -15.25
C ALA A 296 13.93 -22.13 -15.09
N TRP A 297 13.58 -21.47 -16.21
CA TRP A 297 12.78 -20.24 -16.25
C TRP A 297 11.55 -20.43 -17.14
N LYS A 298 10.37 -20.38 -16.54
CA LYS A 298 9.09 -20.52 -17.23
C LYS A 298 8.56 -19.14 -17.61
N ALA A 299 8.51 -18.84 -18.91
CA ALA A 299 7.91 -17.60 -19.39
C ALA A 299 6.41 -17.57 -19.07
N LEU A 300 5.92 -16.43 -18.59
CA LEU A 300 4.49 -16.13 -18.51
C LEU A 300 4.04 -15.46 -19.80
N VAL A 301 2.75 -15.55 -20.07
CA VAL A 301 2.09 -15.01 -21.26
C VAL A 301 1.61 -13.59 -20.95
N PRO A 302 1.97 -12.56 -21.75
CA PRO A 302 1.43 -11.23 -21.54
C PRO A 302 -0.07 -11.20 -21.82
N VAL A 303 -0.84 -10.50 -20.97
CA VAL A 303 -2.26 -10.24 -21.21
C VAL A 303 -2.39 -9.17 -22.31
N ASN A 304 -3.18 -9.46 -23.35
CA ASN A 304 -3.24 -8.62 -24.54
C ASN A 304 -3.56 -7.15 -24.21
N GLY A 305 -2.71 -6.24 -24.68
CA GLY A 305 -2.93 -4.80 -24.56
C GLY A 305 -3.05 -4.29 -23.12
N THR A 306 -2.55 -5.06 -22.14
CA THR A 306 -2.70 -4.74 -20.71
C THR A 306 -1.31 -4.64 -20.08
N LYS A 307 -0.88 -3.41 -19.80
CA LYS A 307 0.48 -3.04 -19.39
C LYS A 307 0.95 -3.84 -18.17
N GLY A 308 2.12 -4.47 -18.27
CA GLY A 308 2.79 -5.10 -17.13
C GLY A 308 2.09 -6.31 -16.53
N THR A 309 1.11 -6.89 -17.23
CA THR A 309 0.30 -8.00 -16.72
C THR A 309 0.56 -9.28 -17.50
N PHE A 310 0.69 -10.38 -16.76
CA PHE A 310 1.12 -11.68 -17.26
C PHE A 310 0.31 -12.79 -16.61
N TRP A 311 0.20 -13.92 -17.29
CA TRP A 311 -0.49 -15.09 -16.76
C TRP A 311 0.15 -16.41 -17.21
N GLY A 312 -0.15 -17.49 -16.52
CA GLY A 312 0.19 -18.85 -16.94
C GLY A 312 -0.50 -19.91 -16.10
N ILE A 313 -0.65 -21.11 -16.65
CA ILE A 313 -1.15 -22.28 -15.91
C ILE A 313 0.04 -23.16 -15.51
N PHE A 314 0.21 -23.37 -14.22
CA PHE A 314 1.33 -24.14 -13.68
C PHE A 314 0.86 -25.12 -12.62
N TYR A 315 1.56 -26.25 -12.53
CA TYR A 315 1.41 -27.19 -11.43
C TYR A 315 2.44 -26.89 -10.35
N PHE A 316 2.00 -26.90 -9.09
CA PHE A 316 2.85 -26.77 -7.93
C PHE A 316 2.66 -27.97 -7.01
N ALA A 317 3.76 -28.52 -6.51
CA ALA A 317 3.73 -29.42 -5.36
C ALA A 317 3.60 -28.60 -4.07
N ALA A 318 3.16 -29.28 -2.99
CA ALA A 318 3.12 -28.65 -1.68
C ALA A 318 4.54 -28.31 -1.22
N ASN A 319 4.71 -27.08 -0.72
CA ASN A 319 5.96 -26.45 -0.33
C ASN A 319 6.89 -26.02 -1.46
N ASP A 320 6.44 -26.04 -2.72
CA ASP A 320 7.19 -25.38 -3.78
C ASP A 320 7.34 -23.89 -3.47
N GLN A 321 8.53 -23.36 -3.76
CA GLN A 321 8.86 -21.95 -3.58
C GLN A 321 9.21 -21.36 -4.92
N VAL A 322 8.64 -20.20 -5.25
CA VAL A 322 8.87 -19.52 -6.52
C VAL A 322 9.22 -18.06 -6.35
N LYS A 323 9.90 -17.52 -7.37
CA LYS A 323 10.12 -16.10 -7.62
C LYS A 323 9.90 -15.80 -9.10
N PHE A 324 9.65 -14.53 -9.39
CA PHE A 324 9.47 -13.98 -10.71
C PHE A 324 10.59 -13.01 -11.04
N ALA A 325 10.98 -12.91 -12.30
CA ALA A 325 11.97 -11.97 -12.80
C ALA A 325 11.60 -11.44 -14.19
N PRO A 326 12.00 -10.21 -14.56
CA PRO A 326 11.69 -9.62 -15.86
C PRO A 326 12.56 -10.16 -17.01
N GLN A 327 13.44 -11.11 -16.72
CA GLN A 327 14.23 -11.87 -17.69
C GLN A 327 14.43 -13.31 -17.20
N ALA A 328 14.87 -14.21 -18.08
CA ALA A 328 15.22 -15.59 -17.73
C ALA A 328 16.56 -15.70 -16.96
N ASN A 329 16.73 -14.87 -15.93
CA ASN A 329 17.88 -14.82 -15.04
C ASN A 329 17.53 -14.00 -13.79
N TRP A 330 18.32 -14.14 -12.73
CA TRP A 330 18.22 -13.30 -11.53
C TRP A 330 18.52 -11.81 -11.82
N GLY A 331 17.94 -10.92 -11.03
CA GLY A 331 18.03 -9.46 -11.19
C GLY A 331 16.64 -8.82 -11.24
N ASN A 332 16.38 -7.84 -10.36
CA ASN A 332 15.05 -7.24 -10.17
C ASN A 332 13.93 -8.27 -9.92
N ASP A 333 14.29 -9.42 -9.34
CA ASP A 333 13.39 -10.51 -9.03
C ASP A 333 12.60 -10.26 -7.73
N PHE A 334 11.41 -10.85 -7.66
CA PHE A 334 10.51 -10.74 -6.51
C PHE A 334 9.80 -12.06 -6.26
N GLY A 335 9.46 -12.34 -5.00
CA GLY A 335 8.72 -13.53 -4.60
C GLY A 335 7.41 -13.12 -3.95
N PHE A 336 7.31 -13.29 -2.63
CA PHE A 336 6.15 -12.84 -1.88
C PHE A 336 6.04 -11.30 -1.91
N VAL A 337 4.83 -10.78 -2.05
CA VAL A 337 4.50 -9.35 -2.08
C VAL A 337 3.25 -9.08 -1.24
N ASP A 338 3.03 -7.83 -0.84
CA ASP A 338 1.90 -7.47 0.02
C ASP A 338 0.55 -7.63 -0.69
N ALA A 339 0.48 -7.26 -1.97
CA ALA A 339 -0.73 -7.35 -2.79
C ALA A 339 -0.93 -8.77 -3.36
N ILE A 340 -1.25 -9.70 -2.45
CA ILE A 340 -1.77 -11.03 -2.75
C ILE A 340 -3.12 -11.14 -2.02
N SER A 341 -4.20 -11.37 -2.77
CA SER A 341 -5.54 -11.48 -2.17
C SER A 341 -5.64 -12.59 -1.12
N GLN A 342 -6.55 -12.43 -0.16
CA GLN A 342 -6.81 -13.47 0.84
C GLN A 342 -7.37 -14.73 0.16
N GLU A 343 -8.17 -14.57 -0.89
CA GLU A 343 -8.69 -15.67 -1.70
C GLU A 343 -7.56 -16.50 -2.32
N SER A 344 -6.51 -15.85 -2.85
CA SER A 344 -5.32 -16.52 -3.37
C SER A 344 -4.56 -17.25 -2.28
N LYS A 345 -4.36 -16.61 -1.11
CA LYS A 345 -3.70 -17.22 0.06
C LYS A 345 -4.45 -18.45 0.53
N ASP A 346 -5.78 -18.39 0.62
CA ASP A 346 -6.61 -19.50 1.08
C ASP A 346 -6.69 -20.63 0.03
N LEU A 347 -6.79 -20.28 -1.27
CA LEU A 347 -6.91 -21.26 -2.35
C LEU A 347 -5.66 -22.13 -2.49
N ALA A 348 -4.48 -21.51 -2.46
CA ALA A 348 -3.20 -22.18 -2.75
C ALA A 348 -2.30 -22.34 -1.51
N GLY A 349 -2.73 -21.89 -0.33
CA GLY A 349 -1.94 -21.91 0.90
C GLY A 349 -0.68 -21.07 0.80
N LEU A 350 -0.79 -19.85 0.24
CA LEU A 350 0.37 -18.99 -0.04
C LEU A 350 0.94 -18.36 1.22
N SER A 351 2.26 -18.38 1.36
CA SER A 351 2.96 -17.72 2.47
C SER A 351 4.32 -17.16 2.06
N ASP A 352 4.84 -16.24 2.87
CA ASP A 352 6.23 -15.79 2.77
C ASP A 352 7.18 -16.82 3.41
N GLU A 353 8.26 -17.15 2.72
CA GLU A 353 9.36 -17.96 3.22
C GLU A 353 10.68 -17.26 2.83
N GLY A 354 11.08 -16.26 3.63
CA GLY A 354 12.32 -15.52 3.42
C GLY A 354 12.34 -14.68 2.14
N GLY A 355 11.19 -14.12 1.75
CA GLY A 355 10.98 -13.36 0.52
C GLY A 355 10.55 -14.22 -0.68
N ASN A 356 10.56 -15.55 -0.57
CA ASN A 356 10.04 -16.45 -1.59
C ASN A 356 8.53 -16.61 -1.46
N LEU A 357 7.83 -16.76 -2.58
CA LEU A 357 6.43 -17.15 -2.56
C LEU A 357 6.33 -18.67 -2.42
N LYS A 358 5.90 -19.14 -1.25
CA LYS A 358 5.70 -20.56 -0.97
C LYS A 358 4.25 -20.97 -1.25
N VAL A 359 4.06 -22.07 -1.95
CA VAL A 359 2.75 -22.67 -2.25
C VAL A 359 2.50 -23.84 -1.31
N GLY A 360 1.52 -23.72 -0.42
CA GLY A 360 1.23 -24.74 0.59
C GLY A 360 0.36 -25.90 0.11
N ILE A 361 -0.51 -25.66 -0.88
CA ILE A 361 -1.48 -26.65 -1.37
C ILE A 361 -1.09 -27.06 -2.79
N ALA A 362 -0.84 -28.35 -2.99
CA ALA A 362 -0.49 -28.90 -4.30
C ALA A 362 -1.66 -28.81 -5.28
N GLY A 363 -1.39 -28.48 -6.54
CA GLY A 363 -2.41 -28.43 -7.58
C GLY A 363 -2.01 -27.61 -8.79
N TRP A 364 -2.91 -27.60 -9.78
CA TRP A 364 -2.85 -26.68 -10.91
C TRP A 364 -3.47 -25.35 -10.53
N TYR A 365 -2.80 -24.25 -10.87
CA TYR A 365 -3.31 -22.89 -10.67
C TYR A 365 -3.13 -22.06 -11.94
N LEU A 366 -4.09 -21.16 -12.15
CA LEU A 366 -3.89 -20.01 -13.02
C LEU A 366 -3.16 -18.95 -12.19
N VAL A 367 -1.92 -18.67 -12.54
CA VAL A 367 -1.10 -17.63 -11.92
C VAL A 367 -1.26 -16.36 -12.75
N TYR A 368 -1.63 -15.27 -12.12
CA TYR A 368 -1.70 -13.93 -12.71
C TYR A 368 -0.76 -12.99 -11.96
N VAL A 369 0.04 -12.21 -12.68
CA VAL A 369 1.03 -11.30 -12.11
C VAL A 369 0.92 -9.93 -12.79
N SER A 370 0.90 -8.87 -11.98
CA SER A 370 0.94 -7.48 -12.45
C SER A 370 2.18 -6.78 -11.88
N VAL A 371 2.92 -6.05 -12.72
CA VAL A 371 4.10 -5.26 -12.34
C VAL A 371 4.05 -3.92 -13.09
N ILE A 372 3.82 -2.83 -12.36
CA ILE A 372 3.88 -1.46 -12.87
C ILE A 372 4.70 -0.62 -11.88
N GLY A 373 5.89 -0.19 -12.30
CA GLY A 373 6.89 0.40 -11.42
C GLY A 373 7.17 -0.52 -10.23
N ASP A 374 6.97 0.02 -9.03
CA ASP A 374 7.13 -0.72 -7.78
C ASP A 374 5.89 -1.53 -7.37
N ASP A 375 4.72 -1.19 -7.92
CA ASP A 375 3.45 -1.84 -7.58
C ASP A 375 3.41 -3.25 -8.23
N LYS A 376 3.43 -4.29 -7.39
CA LYS A 376 3.41 -5.70 -7.79
C LYS A 376 2.21 -6.39 -7.16
N ALA A 377 1.48 -7.17 -7.95
CA ALA A 377 0.40 -8.03 -7.46
C ALA A 377 0.53 -9.44 -8.02
N ILE A 378 0.23 -10.45 -7.20
CA ILE A 378 0.26 -11.87 -7.59
C ILE A 378 -1.05 -12.51 -7.15
N GLU A 379 -1.72 -13.19 -8.08
CA GLU A 379 -2.96 -13.90 -7.82
C GLU A 379 -2.84 -15.36 -8.27
N PHE A 380 -3.34 -16.28 -7.43
CA PHE A 380 -3.51 -17.68 -7.72
C PHE A 380 -5.01 -17.96 -7.81
N GLU A 381 -5.46 -18.39 -8.98
CA GLU A 381 -6.85 -18.66 -9.28
C GLU A 381 -7.06 -20.12 -9.67
N LYS A 382 -8.33 -20.55 -9.73
CA LYS A 382 -8.67 -21.86 -10.28
C LYS A 382 -8.18 -21.93 -11.73
N PRO A 383 -7.60 -23.06 -12.18
CA PRO A 383 -7.05 -23.22 -13.53
C PRO A 383 -8.18 -23.47 -14.55
N ASN A 384 -9.19 -22.60 -14.56
CA ASN A 384 -10.36 -22.75 -15.40
C ASN A 384 -10.01 -22.39 -16.85
N VAL A 385 -10.02 -23.40 -17.72
CA VAL A 385 -9.87 -23.26 -19.17
C VAL A 385 -11.22 -23.51 -19.82
N TYR A 386 -11.60 -22.66 -20.76
CA TYR A 386 -12.91 -22.69 -21.41
C TYR A 386 -12.79 -22.92 -22.92
N LEU A 387 -13.71 -23.73 -23.46
CA LEU A 387 -14.00 -23.79 -24.88
C LEU A 387 -14.89 -22.62 -25.24
N MET A 388 -14.59 -21.93 -26.34
CA MET A 388 -15.31 -20.73 -26.76
C MET A 388 -15.72 -20.83 -28.22
N GLY A 389 -16.79 -20.12 -28.57
CA GLY A 389 -17.22 -19.93 -29.96
C GLY A 389 -18.05 -21.07 -30.53
N ASP A 390 -18.02 -21.25 -31.85
CA ASP A 390 -19.03 -22.03 -32.57
C ASP A 390 -19.16 -23.50 -32.14
N THR A 391 -18.08 -24.08 -31.61
CA THR A 391 -18.03 -25.47 -31.17
C THR A 391 -18.54 -25.69 -29.74
N SER A 392 -18.75 -24.61 -28.99
CA SER A 392 -19.09 -24.61 -27.55
C SER A 392 -20.61 -24.66 -27.27
N TYR A 393 -20.99 -24.78 -26.00
CA TYR A 393 -22.38 -24.80 -25.54
C TYR A 393 -23.11 -23.51 -25.89
N ASN A 394 -24.20 -23.62 -26.66
CA ASN A 394 -24.93 -22.48 -27.22
C ASN A 394 -24.06 -21.47 -28.01
N GLY A 395 -22.86 -21.86 -28.43
CA GLY A 395 -21.95 -21.03 -29.21
C GLY A 395 -21.66 -19.68 -28.54
N TRP A 396 -21.59 -18.61 -29.34
CA TRP A 396 -21.31 -17.25 -28.85
C TRP A 396 -22.36 -16.65 -27.90
N ASP A 397 -23.55 -17.26 -27.79
CA ASP A 397 -24.64 -16.77 -26.93
C ASP A 397 -24.44 -17.14 -25.45
N ALA A 398 -23.59 -18.13 -25.14
CA ALA A 398 -23.20 -18.48 -23.77
C ALA A 398 -21.68 -18.56 -23.68
N GLN A 399 -21.07 -17.70 -22.87
CA GLN A 399 -19.62 -17.55 -22.79
C GLN A 399 -19.13 -17.78 -21.37
N LEU A 400 -17.98 -18.45 -21.22
CA LEU A 400 -17.33 -18.74 -19.93
C LEU A 400 -18.26 -19.48 -18.95
N VAL A 401 -19.07 -20.41 -19.47
CA VAL A 401 -20.05 -21.19 -18.69
C VAL A 401 -19.50 -22.56 -18.29
N GLU A 402 -20.11 -23.17 -17.28
CA GLU A 402 -19.68 -24.47 -16.72
C GLU A 402 -19.66 -25.59 -17.77
N GLN A 403 -20.59 -25.58 -18.75
CA GLN A 403 -20.68 -26.58 -19.81
C GLN A 403 -19.49 -26.57 -20.76
N ASP A 404 -18.76 -25.46 -20.80
CA ASP A 404 -17.60 -25.24 -21.67
C ASP A 404 -16.27 -25.40 -20.94
N LEU A 405 -16.32 -25.71 -19.64
CA LEU A 405 -15.14 -25.85 -18.80
C LEU A 405 -14.39 -27.15 -19.09
N PHE A 406 -13.07 -27.05 -19.22
CA PHE A 406 -12.19 -28.21 -19.36
C PHE A 406 -12.07 -28.95 -18.02
N THR A 407 -11.96 -30.27 -18.08
CA THR A 407 -11.60 -31.07 -16.90
C THR A 407 -10.15 -30.84 -16.53
N VAL A 408 -9.87 -30.64 -15.24
CA VAL A 408 -8.51 -30.41 -14.71
C VAL A 408 -7.85 -31.75 -14.35
N PRO A 409 -6.63 -32.04 -14.81
CA PRO A 409 -5.92 -33.27 -14.46
C PRO A 409 -5.46 -33.26 -13.00
N GLY A 410 -5.44 -34.44 -12.38
CA GLY A 410 -4.94 -34.60 -11.00
C GLY A 410 -3.41 -34.72 -10.87
N THR A 411 -2.70 -34.93 -11.97
CA THR A 411 -1.23 -35.10 -12.00
C THR A 411 -0.55 -33.92 -12.70
N ALA A 412 0.73 -33.70 -12.39
CA ALA A 412 1.55 -32.62 -12.93
C ALA A 412 1.82 -32.73 -14.45
N ASP A 413 1.68 -33.94 -15.00
CA ASP A 413 1.94 -34.29 -16.40
C ASP A 413 0.66 -34.62 -17.18
N GLY A 414 -0.51 -34.52 -16.54
CA GLY A 414 -1.80 -34.85 -17.15
C GLY A 414 -2.30 -33.80 -18.14
N GLU A 415 -3.39 -34.13 -18.83
CA GLU A 415 -4.00 -33.27 -19.85
C GLU A 415 -5.29 -32.62 -19.33
N PHE A 416 -5.47 -31.32 -19.60
CA PHE A 416 -6.78 -30.68 -19.53
C PHE A 416 -7.58 -31.09 -20.76
N VAL A 417 -8.85 -31.45 -20.58
CA VAL A 417 -9.68 -32.01 -21.67
C VAL A 417 -10.97 -31.23 -21.80
N SER A 418 -11.28 -30.77 -23.02
CA SER A 418 -12.50 -30.04 -23.30
C SER A 418 -13.75 -30.93 -23.26
N PRO A 419 -14.93 -30.33 -23.12
CA PRO A 419 -16.18 -30.93 -23.58
C PRO A 419 -16.09 -31.30 -25.07
N ALA A 420 -16.89 -32.28 -25.51
CA ALA A 420 -16.96 -32.65 -26.92
C ALA A 420 -17.60 -31.51 -27.73
N PHE A 421 -17.04 -31.20 -28.91
CA PHE A 421 -17.55 -30.15 -29.77
C PHE A 421 -18.98 -30.47 -30.19
N LEU A 422 -19.87 -29.50 -30.03
CA LEU A 422 -21.28 -29.69 -30.34
C LEU A 422 -21.59 -29.46 -31.81
N LYS A 423 -20.69 -28.80 -32.53
CA LYS A 423 -20.79 -28.45 -33.95
C LYS A 423 -19.41 -28.41 -34.59
N ASP A 424 -19.41 -28.47 -35.92
CA ASP A 424 -18.24 -28.14 -36.73
C ASP A 424 -18.02 -26.62 -36.69
N GLY A 425 -16.77 -26.16 -36.56
CA GLY A 425 -16.48 -24.74 -36.50
C GLY A 425 -15.06 -24.41 -36.05
N ALA A 426 -14.76 -23.11 -35.97
CA ALA A 426 -13.49 -22.63 -35.47
C ALA A 426 -13.41 -22.82 -33.94
N VAL A 427 -12.33 -23.44 -33.48
CA VAL A 427 -12.06 -23.64 -32.05
C VAL A 427 -11.44 -22.37 -31.46
N ARG A 428 -11.93 -21.95 -30.30
CA ARG A 428 -11.34 -20.87 -29.49
C ARG A 428 -11.20 -21.36 -28.05
N ILE A 429 -10.11 -21.00 -27.39
CA ILE A 429 -9.79 -21.48 -26.04
C ILE A 429 -9.21 -20.34 -25.24
N CYS A 430 -9.64 -20.17 -23.99
CA CYS A 430 -9.10 -19.15 -23.12
C CYS A 430 -9.10 -19.55 -21.65
N VAL A 431 -8.37 -18.76 -20.88
CA VAL A 431 -8.66 -18.53 -19.46
C VAL A 431 -9.30 -17.15 -19.30
N ASN A 432 -9.81 -16.82 -18.11
CA ASN A 432 -10.27 -15.47 -17.80
C ASN A 432 -9.93 -15.15 -16.33
N PRO A 433 -8.75 -14.54 -16.06
CA PRO A 433 -8.38 -14.09 -14.72
C PRO A 433 -9.39 -13.08 -14.19
N LYS A 434 -9.61 -13.00 -12.88
CA LYS A 434 -10.59 -12.07 -12.26
C LYS A 434 -10.38 -10.60 -12.63
N ALA A 435 -9.13 -10.21 -12.84
CA ALA A 435 -8.76 -8.84 -13.23
C ALA A 435 -9.13 -8.48 -14.68
N VAL A 436 -9.53 -9.47 -15.50
CA VAL A 436 -9.92 -9.29 -16.90
C VAL A 436 -11.44 -9.47 -17.01
N SER A 437 -12.13 -8.48 -17.57
CA SER A 437 -13.59 -8.55 -17.74
C SER A 437 -13.98 -9.76 -18.60
N ALA A 438 -15.16 -10.35 -18.36
CA ALA A 438 -15.63 -11.50 -19.14
C ALA A 438 -15.73 -11.22 -20.65
N GLY A 439 -16.08 -9.98 -21.04
CA GLY A 439 -16.11 -9.55 -22.44
C GLY A 439 -14.72 -9.46 -23.09
N ASP A 440 -13.66 -9.43 -22.29
CA ASP A 440 -12.26 -9.34 -22.70
C ASP A 440 -11.53 -10.69 -22.59
N TRP A 441 -12.24 -11.82 -22.55
CA TRP A 441 -11.68 -13.18 -22.48
C TRP A 441 -10.57 -13.44 -23.52
N TRP A 442 -10.72 -12.83 -24.71
CA TRP A 442 -9.78 -12.94 -25.82
C TRP A 442 -8.40 -12.34 -25.52
N LYS A 443 -8.26 -11.53 -24.45
CA LYS A 443 -6.96 -11.03 -24.01
C LYS A 443 -6.05 -12.12 -23.44
N THR A 444 -6.61 -13.26 -23.06
CA THR A 444 -5.92 -14.41 -22.48
C THR A 444 -6.30 -15.71 -23.20
N GLU A 445 -6.43 -15.64 -24.53
CA GLU A 445 -6.73 -16.79 -25.38
C GLU A 445 -5.48 -17.44 -25.99
N PHE A 446 -5.67 -18.66 -26.48
CA PHE A 446 -4.65 -19.44 -27.16
C PHE A 446 -5.30 -20.53 -28.03
N ILE A 447 -4.49 -21.18 -28.87
CA ILE A 447 -4.91 -22.28 -29.73
C ILE A 447 -3.79 -23.32 -29.85
N ILE A 448 -3.96 -24.33 -30.70
CA ILE A 448 -2.95 -25.34 -30.99
C ILE A 448 -2.50 -25.23 -32.44
N PHE A 449 -1.20 -25.09 -32.68
CA PHE A 449 -0.58 -25.22 -33.99
C PHE A 449 0.52 -26.27 -33.94
N ASP A 450 0.54 -27.19 -34.90
CA ASP A 450 1.58 -28.23 -35.03
C ASP A 450 1.85 -29.01 -33.72
N GLY A 451 0.79 -29.27 -32.95
CA GLY A 451 0.85 -29.98 -31.68
C GLY A 451 1.35 -29.16 -30.49
N GLN A 452 1.58 -27.86 -30.66
CA GLN A 452 2.06 -26.93 -29.63
C GLN A 452 0.97 -25.95 -29.22
N ILE A 453 0.94 -25.58 -27.94
CA ILE A 453 0.09 -24.49 -27.44
C ILE A 453 0.67 -23.17 -27.95
N ALA A 454 -0.13 -22.44 -28.73
CA ALA A 454 0.21 -21.15 -29.29
C ALA A 454 -0.63 -20.07 -28.62
N TYR A 455 -0.03 -19.30 -27.72
CA TYR A 455 -0.68 -18.19 -27.05
C TYR A 455 -0.86 -16.99 -27.97
N ARG A 456 -2.02 -16.32 -27.92
CA ARG A 456 -2.21 -15.05 -28.62
C ARG A 456 -1.26 -13.98 -28.12
N GLY A 457 -1.10 -13.88 -26.80
CA GLY A 457 -0.31 -12.83 -26.15
C GLY A 457 -0.76 -11.44 -26.61
N ASN A 458 0.18 -10.57 -26.94
CA ASN A 458 -0.09 -9.24 -27.51
C ASN A 458 -0.40 -9.23 -29.02
N GLY A 459 -0.53 -10.39 -29.65
CA GLY A 459 -0.84 -10.51 -31.09
C GLY A 459 -2.29 -10.17 -31.45
N GLY A 460 -2.54 -10.08 -32.76
CA GLY A 460 -3.89 -10.03 -33.32
C GLY A 460 -4.59 -11.39 -33.25
N ASP A 461 -5.74 -11.50 -33.91
CA ASP A 461 -6.47 -12.77 -34.01
C ASP A 461 -5.58 -13.84 -34.66
N GLN A 462 -5.59 -15.04 -34.07
CA GLN A 462 -4.81 -16.17 -34.55
C GLN A 462 -5.49 -16.84 -35.75
N ALA A 463 -4.73 -17.58 -36.56
CA ALA A 463 -5.28 -18.35 -37.66
C ALA A 463 -6.31 -19.38 -37.15
N ALA A 464 -7.47 -19.48 -37.83
CA ALA A 464 -8.55 -20.34 -37.37
C ALA A 464 -8.18 -21.83 -37.47
N VAL A 465 -8.36 -22.56 -36.37
CA VAL A 465 -8.23 -24.03 -36.32
C VAL A 465 -9.63 -24.64 -36.31
N GLN A 466 -9.91 -25.54 -37.24
CA GLN A 466 -11.24 -26.14 -37.42
C GLN A 466 -11.38 -27.42 -36.58
N GLY A 467 -12.47 -27.51 -35.85
CA GLY A 467 -12.90 -28.73 -35.15
C GLY A 467 -14.16 -29.32 -35.78
N LYS A 468 -14.35 -30.62 -35.61
CA LYS A 468 -15.56 -31.34 -36.01
C LYS A 468 -16.36 -31.79 -34.80
N THR A 469 -17.66 -31.93 -34.99
CA THR A 469 -18.60 -32.41 -33.98
C THR A 469 -18.10 -33.72 -33.35
N GLY A 470 -18.11 -33.78 -32.02
CA GLY A 470 -17.65 -34.94 -31.24
C GLY A 470 -16.16 -34.94 -30.89
N GLN A 471 -15.33 -34.14 -31.58
CA GLN A 471 -13.92 -33.99 -31.23
C GLN A 471 -13.73 -33.23 -29.92
N LYS A 472 -12.53 -33.32 -29.33
CA LYS A 472 -12.13 -32.62 -28.11
C LYS A 472 -10.74 -32.01 -28.24
N VAL A 473 -10.48 -31.00 -27.43
CA VAL A 473 -9.13 -30.47 -27.19
C VAL A 473 -8.50 -31.16 -26.00
N TYR A 474 -7.22 -31.49 -26.12
CA TYR A 474 -6.36 -32.00 -25.04
C TYR A 474 -5.15 -31.08 -24.91
N LEU A 475 -4.86 -30.60 -23.69
CA LEU A 475 -3.80 -29.63 -23.41
C LEU A 475 -2.88 -30.13 -22.29
N ASN A 476 -1.59 -30.16 -22.55
CA ASN A 476 -0.56 -30.41 -21.54
C ASN A 476 0.26 -29.13 -21.34
N PHE A 477 -0.08 -28.35 -20.32
CA PHE A 477 0.61 -27.08 -20.02
C PHE A 477 2.05 -27.29 -19.56
N GLY A 478 2.37 -28.41 -18.91
CA GLY A 478 3.74 -28.72 -18.48
C GLY A 478 4.70 -28.90 -19.66
N ASN A 479 4.22 -29.54 -20.73
CA ASN A 479 4.97 -29.75 -21.96
C ASN A 479 4.76 -28.65 -23.02
N GLY A 480 3.78 -27.77 -22.83
CA GLY A 480 3.39 -26.76 -23.84
C GLY A 480 2.77 -27.36 -25.10
N THR A 481 2.18 -28.56 -25.00
CA THR A 481 1.67 -29.31 -26.17
C THR A 481 0.16 -29.48 -26.11
N GLY A 482 -0.47 -29.75 -27.25
CA GLY A 482 -1.89 -30.06 -27.31
C GLY A 482 -2.30 -30.73 -28.61
N ARG A 483 -3.52 -31.28 -28.63
CA ARG A 483 -4.11 -31.93 -29.81
C ARG A 483 -5.62 -31.75 -29.86
N ILE A 484 -6.18 -31.92 -31.05
CA ILE A 484 -7.63 -31.90 -31.32
C ILE A 484 -7.99 -33.21 -32.01
N GLU A 485 -8.82 -34.04 -31.38
CA GLU A 485 -9.14 -35.39 -31.87
C GLU A 485 -10.60 -35.75 -31.70
#